data_AF-A0A8D0GBU0-F1
#
_entry.id   AF-A0A8D0GBU0-F1
#
_cell.length_a   1.000
_cell.length_b   1.000
_cell.length_c   1.000
_cell.angle_alpha   90.00
_cell.angle_beta   90.00
_cell.angle_gamma   90.00
#
_symmetry.space_group_name_H-M   'P 1'
#
loop_
_entity.id
_entity.type
_entity.pdbx_description
1 polymer ?
#
loop_
_entity_poly.entity_id
_entity_poly.type
_entity_poly.pdbx_seq_one_letter_code
_entity_poly.pdbx_strand_id
1 'polypeptide(L)'
;MSNGSHEVAINDTKMPDKYEVTGQHTNKTKLKVQKILEKDGGWYHCQAVFKLGESKGKVNIKVLSYMVPLKPFFAIAAEVVILVAIILLYEMYSKKKQTPIEDEKEFEQIEQL
;
A
#
# COMPACT_ATOMS: atom_id res chain seq x y z
N MET A 1 27.41 -19.99 18.58
CA MET A 1 26.03 -20.02 18.04
C MET A 1 26.02 -19.20 16.75
N SER A 2 26.23 -19.82 15.58
CA SER A 2 26.10 -19.11 14.30
C SER A 2 24.62 -18.98 13.98
N ASN A 3 24.07 -17.82 14.27
CA ASN A 3 22.67 -17.50 14.01
C ASN A 3 22.54 -17.13 12.51
N GLY A 4 21.69 -17.88 11.80
CA GLY A 4 21.63 -17.92 10.34
C GLY A 4 21.10 -16.63 9.71
N SER A 5 21.99 -15.80 9.20
CA SER A 5 21.72 -14.90 8.09
C SER A 5 22.92 -14.96 7.14
N HIS A 6 22.82 -15.79 6.11
CA HIS A 6 23.85 -15.85 5.08
C HIS A 6 23.74 -14.59 4.22
N GLU A 7 24.77 -13.74 4.25
CA GLU A 7 24.92 -12.65 3.28
C GLU A 7 25.01 -13.27 1.89
N VAL A 8 24.10 -12.91 0.97
CA VAL A 8 24.11 -13.42 -0.40
C VAL A 8 24.82 -12.39 -1.28
N ALA A 9 25.91 -12.82 -1.94
CA ALA A 9 26.63 -11.97 -2.87
C ALA A 9 25.79 -11.66 -4.11
N ILE A 10 25.69 -10.37 -4.45
CA ILE A 10 25.04 -9.94 -5.69
C ILE A 10 25.98 -10.27 -6.86
N ASN A 11 25.52 -11.13 -7.76
CA ASN A 11 26.24 -11.49 -8.97
C ASN A 11 25.53 -10.87 -10.17
N ASP A 12 26.07 -9.74 -10.63
CA ASP A 12 25.59 -8.99 -11.79
C ASP A 12 25.74 -9.78 -13.10
N THR A 13 26.79 -10.60 -13.23
CA THR A 13 26.99 -11.45 -14.42
C THR A 13 25.88 -12.51 -14.57
N LYS A 14 25.37 -13.05 -13.47
CA LYS A 14 24.27 -14.02 -13.48
C LYS A 14 22.90 -13.37 -13.65
N MET A 15 22.75 -12.10 -13.32
CA MET A 15 21.47 -11.38 -13.35
C MET A 15 21.62 -9.97 -13.94
N PRO A 16 22.08 -9.84 -15.21
CA PRO A 16 22.42 -8.54 -15.81
C PRO A 16 21.19 -7.64 -15.99
N ASP A 17 20.00 -8.22 -16.16
CA ASP A 17 18.74 -7.49 -16.27
C ASP A 17 18.20 -6.96 -14.92
N LYS A 18 18.80 -7.39 -13.81
CA LYS A 18 18.35 -7.09 -12.45
C LYS A 18 19.32 -6.22 -11.68
N TYR A 19 20.61 -6.55 -11.73
CA TYR A 19 21.65 -5.86 -11.00
C TYR A 19 22.72 -5.35 -11.95
N GLU A 20 23.06 -4.08 -11.80
CA GLU A 20 24.13 -3.44 -12.54
C GLU A 20 25.11 -2.83 -11.52
N VAL A 21 26.35 -3.32 -11.50
CA VAL A 21 27.39 -2.84 -10.61
C VAL A 21 28.39 -2.02 -11.42
N THR A 22 28.43 -0.71 -11.18
CA THR A 22 29.34 0.18 -11.89
C THR A 22 30.42 0.71 -10.95
N GLY A 23 31.69 0.45 -11.27
CA GLY A 23 32.85 1.05 -10.63
C GLY A 23 33.39 2.18 -11.51
N GLN A 24 32.96 3.42 -11.26
CA GLN A 24 33.37 4.56 -12.09
C GLN A 24 34.80 5.05 -11.74
N HIS A 25 35.24 4.79 -10.51
CA HIS A 25 36.58 5.09 -9.99
C HIS A 25 37.03 3.98 -9.02
N THR A 26 38.34 3.86 -8.76
CA THR A 26 38.91 2.85 -7.85
C THR A 26 38.38 2.92 -6.41
N ASN A 27 37.78 4.04 -6.01
CA ASN A 27 37.27 4.28 -4.67
C ASN A 27 35.74 4.35 -4.57
N LYS A 28 35.00 4.16 -5.67
CA LYS A 28 33.54 4.29 -5.68
C LYS A 28 32.88 3.20 -6.52
N THR A 29 32.05 2.41 -5.85
CA THR A 29 31.18 1.39 -6.46
C THR A 29 29.72 1.81 -6.28
N LYS A 30 28.92 1.71 -7.34
CA LYS A 30 27.48 1.95 -7.32
C LYS A 30 26.75 0.66 -7.69
N LEU A 31 25.70 0.35 -6.95
CA LEU A 31 24.76 -0.74 -7.26
C LEU A 31 23.47 -0.12 -7.78
N LYS A 32 23.03 -0.56 -8.96
CA LYS A 32 21.73 -0.20 -9.53
C LYS A 32 20.88 -1.46 -9.62
N VAL A 33 19.70 -1.40 -8.98
CA VAL A 33 18.71 -2.48 -8.99
C VAL A 33 17.61 -2.09 -9.96
N GLN A 34 17.44 -2.86 -11.03
CA GLN A 34 16.41 -2.65 -12.03
C GLN A 34 15.12 -3.40 -11.65
N LYS A 35 13.98 -2.95 -12.19
CA LYS A 35 12.66 -3.60 -12.03
C LYS A 35 12.37 -3.96 -10.56
N ILE A 36 12.38 -2.95 -9.69
CA ILE A 36 12.26 -3.12 -8.24
C ILE A 36 10.92 -3.77 -7.88
N LEU A 37 10.98 -4.81 -7.06
CA LEU A 37 9.87 -5.57 -6.48
C LEU A 37 9.93 -5.47 -4.96
N GLU A 38 8.82 -5.72 -4.28
CA GLU A 38 8.74 -5.64 -2.81
C GLU A 38 9.78 -6.53 -2.11
N LYS A 39 10.06 -7.70 -2.67
CA LYS A 39 11.07 -8.66 -2.19
C LYS A 39 12.52 -8.16 -2.27
N ASP A 40 12.78 -7.10 -3.05
CA ASP A 40 14.10 -6.51 -3.15
C ASP A 40 14.38 -5.54 -1.99
N GLY A 41 13.37 -5.25 -1.16
CA GLY A 41 13.55 -4.51 0.08
C GLY A 41 14.37 -5.30 1.09
N GLY A 42 15.25 -4.64 1.83
CA GLY A 42 16.10 -5.29 2.81
C GLY A 42 17.37 -4.54 3.13
N TRP A 43 18.25 -5.21 3.89
CA TRP A 43 19.59 -4.70 4.19
C TRP A 43 20.57 -5.12 3.10
N TYR A 44 21.25 -4.13 2.54
CA TYR A 44 22.32 -4.30 1.58
C TYR A 44 23.63 -3.93 2.24
N HIS A 45 24.66 -4.75 2.01
CA HIS A 45 26.00 -4.53 2.52
C HIS A 45 26.94 -4.19 1.35
N CYS A 46 27.71 -3.13 1.52
CA CYS A 46 28.81 -2.78 0.62
C CYS A 46 30.13 -3.07 1.36
N GLN A 47 30.95 -3.94 0.79
CA GLN A 47 32.24 -4.32 1.36
C GLN A 47 33.37 -3.85 0.45
N ALA A 48 34.25 -3.03 1.01
CA ALA A 48 35.46 -2.54 0.36
C ALA A 48 36.66 -3.30 0.92
N VAL A 49 37.46 -3.89 0.04
CA VAL A 49 38.65 -4.67 0.39
C VAL A 49 39.90 -3.91 -0.05
N PHE A 50 40.77 -3.59 0.89
CA PHE A 50 42.05 -2.93 0.68
C PHE A 50 43.20 -3.84 1.12
N LYS A 51 44.43 -3.55 0.68
CA LYS A 51 45.62 -4.31 1.11
C LYS A 51 45.83 -4.31 2.63
N LEU A 52 45.37 -3.26 3.31
CA LEU A 52 45.52 -3.06 4.75
C LEU A 52 44.35 -3.65 5.57
N GLY A 53 43.29 -4.13 4.92
CA GLY A 53 42.09 -4.64 5.58
C GLY A 53 40.81 -4.32 4.84
N GLU A 54 39.69 -4.60 5.48
CA GLU A 54 38.35 -4.50 4.89
C GLU A 54 37.48 -3.50 5.65
N SER A 55 36.52 -2.90 4.94
CA SER A 55 35.51 -2.02 5.52
C SER A 55 34.13 -2.38 4.99
N LYS A 56 33.14 -2.46 5.88
CA LYS A 56 31.75 -2.80 5.55
C LYS A 56 30.82 -1.63 5.87
N GLY A 57 30.01 -1.23 4.89
CA GLY A 57 28.87 -0.32 5.05
C GLY A 57 27.54 -1.06 4.88
N LYS A 58 26.48 -0.58 5.52
CA LYS A 58 25.11 -1.13 5.40
C LYS A 58 24.11 -0.06 5.00
N VAL A 59 23.15 -0.42 4.16
CA VAL A 59 22.06 0.45 3.69
C VAL A 59 20.75 -0.34 3.71
N ASN A 60 19.68 0.25 4.22
CA ASN A 60 18.35 -0.36 4.14
C ASN A 60 17.59 0.20 2.94
N ILE A 61 17.16 -0.67 2.04
CA ILE A 61 16.30 -0.33 0.91
C ILE A 61 14.87 -0.73 1.29
N LYS A 62 13.95 0.24 1.28
CA LYS A 62 12.52 0.01 1.51
C LYS A 62 11.76 0.20 0.21
N VAL A 63 11.17 -0.87 -0.30
CA VAL A 63 10.31 -0.85 -1.49
C VAL A 63 8.87 -0.72 -1.03
N LEU A 64 8.17 0.31 -1.51
CA LEU A 64 6.76 0.53 -1.20
C LEU A 64 5.87 -0.09 -2.28
N SER A 65 4.85 -0.82 -1.83
CA SER A 65 3.78 -1.34 -2.68
C SER A 65 2.88 -0.21 -3.16
N TYR A 66 2.23 -0.40 -4.32
CA TYR A 66 1.10 0.41 -4.74
C TYR A 66 -0.08 0.37 -3.75
N MET A 67 -0.20 -0.69 -2.95
CA MET A 67 -1.24 -0.78 -1.92
C MET A 67 -1.05 0.26 -0.80
N VAL A 68 0.18 0.67 -0.52
CA VAL A 68 0.47 1.64 0.56
C VAL A 68 -0.24 2.97 0.31
N PRO A 69 -0.04 3.65 -0.84
CA PRO A 69 -0.79 4.85 -1.15
C PRO A 69 -2.26 4.58 -1.45
N LEU A 70 -2.67 3.38 -1.90
CA LEU A 70 -4.08 3.09 -2.23
C LEU A 70 -5.00 2.96 -1.01
N LYS A 71 -4.49 2.45 0.12
CA LYS A 71 -5.26 2.28 1.36
C LYS A 71 -6.05 3.54 1.80
N PRO A 72 -5.45 4.75 1.87
CA PRO A 72 -6.20 5.94 2.24
C PRO A 72 -7.30 6.28 1.22
N PHE A 73 -7.11 6.04 -0.08
CA PHE A 73 -8.16 6.27 -1.07
C PHE A 73 -9.35 5.34 -0.85
N PHE A 74 -9.11 4.06 -0.58
CA PHE A 74 -10.19 3.13 -0.28
C PHE A 74 -10.94 3.48 1.01
N ALA A 75 -10.23 3.97 2.03
CA ALA A 75 -10.86 4.45 3.26
C ALA A 75 -11.82 5.62 2.97
N ILE A 76 -11.37 6.61 2.21
CA ILE A 76 -12.19 7.77 1.80
C ILE A 76 -13.39 7.32 0.95
N ALA A 77 -13.17 6.45 -0.03
CA ALA A 77 -14.24 5.95 -0.88
C ALA A 77 -15.32 5.20 -0.07
N ALA A 78 -14.90 4.36 0.88
CA ALA A 78 -15.82 3.66 1.76
C ALA A 78 -16.64 4.63 2.62
N GLU A 79 -16.01 5.68 3.17
CA GLU A 79 -16.69 6.71 3.95
C GLU A 79 -17.78 7.43 3.12
N VAL A 80 -17.45 7.82 1.88
CA VAL A 80 -18.42 8.44 0.98
C VAL A 80 -19.60 7.51 0.68
N VAL A 81 -19.33 6.23 0.41
CA VAL A 81 -20.39 5.23 0.15
C VAL A 81 -21.30 5.06 1.36
N ILE A 82 -20.75 5.03 2.57
CA ILE A 82 -21.53 4.93 3.81
C ILE A 82 -22.42 6.17 3.98
N LEU A 83 -21.87 7.38 3.80
CA LEU A 83 -22.65 8.61 3.90
C LEU A 83 -23.79 8.66 2.89
N VAL A 84 -23.53 8.30 1.63
CA VAL A 84 -24.56 8.23 0.59
C VAL A 84 -25.64 7.20 0.95
N ALA A 85 -25.24 6.02 1.44
CA ALA A 85 -26.19 4.99 1.86
C ALA A 85 -27.09 5.48 3.00
N ILE A 86 -26.53 6.15 4.01
CA ILE A 86 -27.31 6.72 5.13
C ILE A 86 -28.30 7.77 4.61
N ILE A 87 -27.88 8.67 3.72
CA ILE A 87 -28.74 9.69 3.12
C ILE A 87 -29.89 9.05 2.34
N LEU A 88 -29.59 8.07 1.47
CA LEU A 88 -30.61 7.36 0.69
C LEU A 88 -31.62 6.62 1.59
N LEU A 89 -31.14 5.96 2.65
CA LEU A 89 -32.02 5.29 3.63
C LEU A 89 -32.93 6.31 4.33
N TYR A 90 -32.40 7.48 4.69
CA TYR A 90 -33.19 8.55 5.31
C TYR A 90 -34.24 9.13 4.37
N GLU A 91 -33.89 9.35 3.11
CA GLU A 91 -34.83 9.81 2.08
C GLU A 91 -35.93 8.78 1.83
N MET A 92 -35.57 7.50 1.70
CA MET A 92 -36.52 6.40 1.53
C MET A 92 -37.47 6.30 2.74
N TYR A 93 -36.95 6.40 3.96
CA TYR A 93 -37.77 6.35 5.17
C TYR A 93 -38.68 7.57 5.32
N SER A 94 -38.19 8.77 5.02
CA SER A 94 -38.98 10.01 5.08
C SER A 94 -40.11 10.02 4.06
N LYS A 95 -39.86 9.56 2.82
CA LYS A 95 -40.91 9.39 1.80
C LYS A 95 -41.97 8.40 2.26
N LYS A 96 -41.55 7.25 2.84
CA LYS A 96 -42.48 6.26 3.42
C LYS A 96 -43.29 6.80 4.60
N LYS A 97 -42.77 7.77 5.36
CA LYS A 97 -43.45 8.42 6.49
C LYS A 97 -44.41 9.54 6.05
N GLN A 98 -44.27 10.07 4.83
CA GLN A 98 -45.25 11.00 4.26
C GLN A 98 -46.49 10.28 3.71
N THR A 99 -46.35 9.02 3.25
CA THR A 99 -47.46 8.20 2.73
C THR A 99 -48.50 7.61 3.71
N PRO A 100 -48.38 7.60 5.07
CA PRO A 100 -49.43 7.06 5.94
C PRO A 100 -50.40 8.12 6.51
N ILE A 101 -50.28 9.41 6.16
CA ILE A 101 -51.11 10.47 6.77
C ILE A 101 -52.37 10.79 5.93
N GLU A 102 -52.43 10.34 4.67
CA GLU A 102 -53.64 10.53 3.83
C GLU A 102 -54.64 9.38 3.97
N ASP A 103 -54.20 8.16 4.28
CA ASP A 103 -55.10 6.99 4.40
C ASP A 103 -55.87 6.93 5.74
N GLU A 104 -55.41 7.64 6.79
CA GLU A 104 -56.10 7.65 8.10
C GLU A 104 -57.22 8.69 8.19
N LYS A 105 -57.29 9.66 7.26
CA LYS A 105 -58.34 10.69 7.26
C LYS A 105 -59.59 10.32 6.49
N GLU A 106 -59.52 9.34 5.58
CA GLU A 106 -60.71 8.82 4.89
C GLU A 106 -61.46 7.77 5.72
N PHE A 107 -60.79 7.04 6.62
CA PHE A 107 -61.44 6.03 7.44
C PHE A 107 -62.34 6.61 8.56
N GLU A 108 -61.98 7.77 9.14
CA GLU A 108 -62.79 8.40 10.20
C GLU A 108 -64.11 9.01 9.68
N GLN A 109 -64.21 9.40 8.41
CA GLN A 109 -65.46 9.96 7.85
C GLN A 109 -66.52 8.91 7.49
N ILE A 110 -66.13 7.64 7.31
CA ILE A 110 -67.06 6.58 6.90
C ILE A 110 -67.71 5.88 8.11
N GLU A 111 -67.11 5.97 9.31
CA GLU A 111 -67.68 5.37 10.53
C GLU A 111 -68.72 6.29 11.23
N GLN A 112 -68.81 7.57 10.84
CA GLN A 112 -69.77 8.54 11.40
C GLN A 112 -71.01 8.83 10.54
N LEU A 113 -71.26 8.05 9.47
CA LEU A 113 -72.40 8.25 8.57
C LEU A 113 -73.38 7.07 8.56
#